data_AF-A0A7K0KH40-F1
#
_entry.id   AF-A0A7K0KH40-F1
#
_cell.length_a   1.000
_cell.length_b   1.000
_cell.length_c   1.000
_cell.angle_alpha   90.00
_cell.angle_beta   90.00
_cell.angle_gamma   90.00
#
_symmetry.space_group_name_H-M   'P 1'
#
loop_
_entity.id
_entity.type
_entity.pdbx_description
1 polymer ?
#
loop_
_entity_poly.entity_id
_entity_poly.type
_entity_poly.pdbx_seq_one_letter_code
_entity_poly.pdbx_strand_id
1 'polypeptide(L)'
;MLPSLLKSLREEKKFPQREVASALGIDTTTYCKIEKGKYPANKEQVEKLAELFHADRNELVKVWLADKIVNIANKDEEVAAEAIKLADSKFNDLSKEP
;
A
#
# COMPACT_ATOMS: atom_id res chain seq x y z
N MET A 1 5.46 1.50 4.34
CA MET A 1 6.24 1.84 3.12
C MET A 1 5.43 2.65 2.12
N LEU A 2 4.18 2.24 1.86
CA LEU A 2 3.27 2.89 0.93
C LEU A 2 2.99 4.37 1.25
N PRO A 3 2.72 4.79 2.51
CA PRO A 3 2.35 6.19 2.79
C PRO A 3 3.42 7.20 2.36
N SER A 4 4.69 6.90 2.65
CA SER A 4 5.83 7.72 2.24
C SER A 4 5.99 7.74 0.72
N LEU A 5 5.81 6.59 0.05
CA LEU A 5 5.89 6.51 -1.41
C LEU A 5 4.80 7.37 -2.09
N LEU A 6 3.55 7.29 -1.60
CA LEU A 6 2.44 8.09 -2.12
C LEU A 6 2.70 9.59 -1.96
N LYS A 7 3.24 10.00 -0.81
CA LYS A 7 3.62 11.39 -0.56
C LYS A 7 4.69 11.86 -1.55
N SER A 8 5.74 11.06 -1.76
CA SER A 8 6.82 11.38 -2.71
C SER A 8 6.31 11.50 -4.14
N LEU A 9 5.48 10.56 -4.60
CA LEU A 9 4.86 10.60 -5.93
C LEU A 9 3.98 11.83 -6.10
N ARG A 10 3.14 12.14 -5.10
CA ARG A 10 2.30 13.33 -5.12
C ARG A 10 3.14 14.61 -5.25
N GLU A 11 4.23 14.72 -4.49
CA GLU A 11 5.11 15.88 -4.47
C GLU A 11 5.89 16.02 -5.79
N GLU A 12 6.36 14.91 -6.37
CA GLU A 12 7.00 14.88 -7.69
C GLU A 12 6.06 15.40 -8.79
N LYS A 13 4.79 14.96 -8.78
CA LYS A 13 3.76 15.40 -9.72
C LYS A 13 3.15 16.75 -9.35
N LYS A 14 3.59 17.37 -8.24
CA LYS A 14 3.12 18.66 -7.73
C LYS A 14 1.62 18.73 -7.46
N PHE A 15 0.98 17.60 -7.19
CA PHE A 15 -0.43 17.56 -6.85
C PHE A 15 -0.65 18.06 -5.41
N PRO A 16 -1.58 18.98 -5.17
CA PRO A 16 -2.04 19.27 -3.82
C PRO A 16 -2.90 18.11 -3.30
N GLN A 17 -2.86 17.86 -1.99
CA GLN A 17 -3.62 16.76 -1.35
C GLN A 17 -5.12 16.79 -1.69
N ARG A 18 -5.71 17.98 -1.86
CA ARG A 18 -7.13 18.15 -2.22
C ARG A 18 -7.48 17.60 -3.61
N GLU A 19 -6.56 17.69 -4.57
CA GLU A 19 -6.80 17.19 -5.93
C GLU A 19 -6.72 15.67 -5.96
N VAL A 20 -5.77 15.10 -5.23
CA VAL A 20 -5.69 13.64 -5.06
C VAL A 20 -6.92 13.10 -4.35
N ALA A 21 -7.37 13.76 -3.28
CA ALA A 21 -8.58 13.38 -2.57
C ALA A 21 -9.82 13.43 -3.48
N SER A 22 -9.96 14.49 -4.29
CA SER A 22 -11.02 14.63 -5.29
C SER A 22 -11.00 13.49 -6.31
N ALA A 23 -9.83 13.15 -6.85
CA ALA A 23 -9.67 12.03 -7.80
C ALA A 23 -10.05 10.67 -7.19
N LEU A 24 -9.88 10.52 -5.87
CA LEU A 24 -10.27 9.33 -5.12
C LEU A 24 -11.72 9.35 -4.62
N GLY A 25 -12.45 10.46 -4.78
CA GLY A 25 -13.81 10.61 -4.27
C GLY A 25 -13.89 10.59 -2.73
N ILE A 26 -12.84 11.05 -2.05
CA ILE A 26 -12.75 11.11 -0.57
C ILE A 26 -12.45 12.54 -0.12
N ASP A 27 -12.62 12.81 1.17
CA ASP A 27 -12.23 14.11 1.72
C ASP A 27 -10.71 14.26 1.88
N THR A 28 -10.24 15.51 1.87
CA THR A 28 -8.80 15.83 1.96
C THR A 28 -8.18 15.37 3.28
N THR A 29 -8.94 15.36 4.39
CA THR A 29 -8.45 14.89 5.70
C THR A 29 -8.20 13.38 5.68
N THR A 30 -9.07 12.61 5.04
CA THR A 30 -8.88 11.16 4.84
C THR A 30 -7.64 10.89 4.03
N TYR A 31 -7.42 11.58 2.91
CA TYR A 31 -6.20 11.42 2.13
C TYR A 31 -4.94 11.82 2.93
N CYS A 32 -5.00 12.91 3.70
CA CYS A 32 -3.90 13.32 4.59
C CYS A 32 -3.56 12.24 5.63
N LYS A 33 -4.55 11.53 6.16
CA LYS A 33 -4.35 10.39 7.07
C LYS A 33 -3.76 9.17 6.36
N ILE A 34 -4.08 8.95 5.08
CA ILE A 34 -3.48 7.90 4.26
C ILE A 34 -1.97 8.16 4.08
N GLU A 35 -1.57 9.37 3.68
CA GLU A 35 -0.14 9.73 3.52
C GLU A 35 0.65 9.68 4.84
N LYS A 36 -0.03 9.84 5.98
CA LYS A 36 0.57 9.70 7.32
C LYS A 36 0.56 8.25 7.83
N GLY A 37 0.05 7.29 7.06
CA GLY A 37 -0.08 5.90 7.47
C GLY A 37 -1.07 5.67 8.63
N LYS A 38 -1.94 6.64 8.91
CA LYS A 38 -2.95 6.52 9.98
C LYS A 38 -4.16 5.72 9.52
N TYR A 39 -4.54 5.88 8.24
CA TYR A 39 -5.59 5.07 7.60
C TYR A 39 -5.00 4.24 6.46
N PRO A 40 -5.40 2.96 6.32
CA PRO A 40 -4.98 2.14 5.20
C PRO A 40 -5.69 2.58 3.92
N ALA A 41 -4.97 2.60 2.81
CA ALA A 41 -5.58 2.64 1.49
C ALA A 41 -6.11 1.25 1.13
N ASN A 42 -7.22 1.19 0.39
CA ASN A 42 -7.69 -0.05 -0.23
C ASN A 42 -7.03 -0.26 -1.60
N LYS A 43 -7.19 -1.47 -2.17
CA LYS A 43 -6.56 -1.82 -3.45
C LYS A 43 -6.99 -0.90 -4.60
N GLU A 44 -8.29 -0.61 -4.71
CA GLU A 44 -8.84 0.25 -5.75
C GLU A 44 -8.26 1.67 -5.69
N GLN A 45 -8.11 2.23 -4.48
CA GLN A 45 -7.47 3.53 -4.26
C GLN A 45 -6.00 3.50 -4.69
N VAL A 46 -5.26 2.43 -4.38
CA VAL A 46 -3.86 2.28 -4.80
C VAL A 46 -3.73 2.23 -6.32
N GLU A 47 -4.64 1.52 -6.99
CA GLU A 47 -4.66 1.43 -8.45
C GLU A 47 -4.99 2.78 -9.10
N LYS A 48 -5.99 3.50 -8.59
CA LYS A 48 -6.31 4.88 -9.01
C LYS A 48 -5.16 5.85 -8.78
N LEU A 49 -4.44 5.72 -7.66
CA LEU A 49 -3.26 6.53 -7.37
C LEU A 49 -2.11 6.22 -8.33
N ALA A 50 -1.93 4.96 -8.73
CA ALA A 50 -0.94 4.59 -9.75
C ALA A 50 -1.25 5.26 -11.09
N GLU A 51 -2.51 5.25 -11.51
CA GLU A 51 -2.96 5.94 -12.72
C GLU A 51 -2.75 7.45 -12.61
N LEU A 52 -3.21 8.07 -11.52
CA LEU A 52 -3.11 9.52 -11.29
C LEU A 52 -1.66 10.01 -11.26
N PHE A 53 -0.75 9.25 -10.66
CA PHE A 53 0.65 9.62 -10.55
C PHE A 53 1.49 9.12 -11.73
N HIS A 54 0.90 8.43 -12.71
CA HIS A 54 1.62 7.76 -13.79
C HIS A 54 2.75 6.87 -13.28
N ALA A 55 2.48 6.12 -12.22
CA ALA A 55 3.41 5.18 -11.60
C ALA A 55 3.08 3.74 -12.00
N ASP A 56 4.05 2.83 -11.84
CA ASP A 56 3.81 1.41 -12.10
C ASP A 56 2.79 0.84 -11.10
N ARG A 57 1.65 0.39 -11.62
CA ARG A 57 0.55 -0.19 -10.86
C ARG A 57 0.97 -1.44 -10.07
N ASN A 58 1.77 -2.31 -10.68
CA ASN A 58 2.20 -3.55 -10.04
C ASN A 58 3.17 -3.25 -8.89
N GLU A 59 4.07 -2.28 -9.06
CA GLU A 59 4.96 -1.83 -8.00
C GLU A 59 4.18 -1.24 -6.81
N LEU A 60 3.22 -0.36 -7.06
CA LEU A 60 2.40 0.23 -6.00
C LEU A 60 1.55 -0.83 -5.27
N VAL A 61 0.93 -1.75 -6.02
CA VAL A 61 0.15 -2.84 -5.44
C VAL A 61 1.04 -3.79 -4.63
N LYS A 62 2.27 -4.07 -5.08
CA LYS A 62 3.25 -4.89 -4.35
C LYS A 62 3.61 -4.25 -3.01
N VAL A 63 3.95 -2.96 -3.01
CA VAL A 63 4.27 -2.22 -1.77
C VAL A 63 3.06 -2.15 -0.83
N TRP A 64 1.86 -1.91 -1.37
CA TRP A 64 0.62 -1.94 -0.59
C TRP A 64 0.36 -3.29 0.06
N LEU A 65 0.53 -4.39 -0.70
CA LEU A 65 0.28 -5.72 -0.19
C LEU A 65 1.29 -6.09 0.91
N ALA A 66 2.56 -5.73 0.75
CA ALA A 66 3.58 -5.92 1.77
C ALA A 66 3.22 -5.18 3.07
N ASP A 67 2.85 -3.90 2.99
CA ASP A 67 2.37 -3.14 4.17
C ASP A 67 1.13 -3.79 4.80
N LYS A 68 0.19 -4.28 3.99
CA LYS A 68 -1.02 -4.96 4.48
C LYS A 68 -0.68 -6.25 5.24
N ILE A 69 0.24 -7.06 4.71
CA ILE A 69 0.69 -8.30 5.37
C ILE A 69 1.33 -7.98 6.71
N VAL A 70 2.24 -7.00 6.76
CA VAL A 70 2.89 -6.57 8.01
C VAL A 70 1.87 -6.07 9.02
N ASN A 71 0.91 -5.25 8.60
CA ASN A 71 -0.15 -4.74 9.48
C ASN A 71 -1.05 -5.84 10.04
N ILE A 72 -1.29 -6.91 9.28
CA ILE A 72 -2.05 -8.07 9.76
C ILE A 72 -1.21 -8.87 10.76
N ALA A 73 0.06 -9.16 10.43
CA ALA A 73 0.96 -9.95 11.26
C ALA A 73 1.27 -9.28 12.60
N ASN A 74 1.43 -7.95 12.62
CA ASN A 74 1.72 -7.19 13.85
C ASN A 74 0.60 -7.23 14.91
N LYS A 75 -0.56 -7.84 14.62
CA LYS A 75 -1.56 -8.10 15.66
C LYS A 75 -1.13 -9.20 16.64
N ASP A 76 -0.23 -10.07 16.20
CA ASP A 76 0.33 -11.18 16.95
C ASP A 76 1.86 -11.06 16.93
N GLU A 77 2.37 -9.97 17.53
CA GLU A 77 3.79 -9.54 17.42
C GLU A 77 4.78 -10.66 17.77
N GLU A 78 4.45 -11.49 18.76
CA GLU A 78 5.30 -12.60 19.23
C GLU A 78 5.60 -13.64 18.14
N VAL A 79 4.65 -13.87 17.22
CA VAL A 79 4.75 -14.90 16.17
C VAL A 79 4.81 -14.31 14.76
N ALA A 80 4.66 -12.99 14.61
CA ALA A 80 4.54 -12.30 13.32
C ALA A 80 5.67 -12.65 12.33
N ALA A 81 6.92 -12.58 12.80
CA ALA A 81 8.09 -12.83 11.95
C ALA A 81 8.18 -14.30 11.49
N GLU A 82 7.86 -15.25 12.38
CA GLU A 82 7.85 -16.68 12.05
C GLU A 82 6.71 -17.03 11.10
N ALA A 83 5.51 -16.47 11.34
CA ALA A 83 4.36 -16.64 10.47
C ALA A 83 4.62 -16.13 9.04
N ILE A 84 5.29 -14.98 8.89
CA ILE A 84 5.67 -14.45 7.58
C ILE A 84 6.66 -15.39 6.86
N LYS A 85 7.69 -15.88 7.56
CA LYS A 85 8.66 -16.83 6.97
C LYS A 85 8.00 -18.14 6.54
N LEU A 86 7.08 -18.65 7.36
CA LEU A 86 6.32 -19.86 7.05
C LEU A 86 5.43 -19.65 5.81
N ALA A 87 4.76 -18.50 5.71
CA ALA A 87 3.94 -18.15 4.56
C ALA A 87 4.78 -18.04 3.27
N ASP A 88 5.93 -17.37 3.33
CA ASP A 88 6.86 -17.26 2.19
C ASP A 88 7.34 -18.63 1.69
N SER A 89 7.74 -19.51 2.62
CA SER A 89 8.12 -20.88 2.30
C SER A 89 6.98 -21.63 1.59
N LYS A 90 5.75 -21.51 2.10
CA LYS A 90 4.56 -22.12 1.48
C LYS A 90 4.28 -21.58 0.08
N PHE A 91 4.45 -20.29 -0.17
CA PHE A 91 4.30 -19.71 -1.51
C PHE A 91 5.33 -20.26 -2.51
N ASN A 92 6.58 -20.41 -2.06
CA ASN A 92 7.66 -20.97 -2.88
C ASN A 92 7.50 -22.46 -3.16
N ASP A 93 6.75 -23.20 -2.33
CA ASP A 93 6.47 -24.61 -2.58
C ASP A 93 5.27 -24.79 -3.51
N LEU A 94 4.24 -23.94 -3.43
CA LEU A 94 3.10 -23.93 -4.36
C LEU A 94 3.50 -23.57 -5.80
N SER A 95 4.56 -22.78 -5.98
CA SER A 95 5.08 -22.44 -7.32
C SER A 95 5.97 -23.55 -7.92
N LYS A 96 6.21 -24.64 -7.20
CA LYS A 96 6.97 -25.82 -7.66
C LYS A 96 6.08 -27.01 -8.04
N GLU A 97 4.76 -26.96 -7.80
CA GLU A 97 3.84 -27.97 -8.31
C GLU A 97 3.60 -27.73 -9.82
N PRO A 98 3.80 -28.75 -10.68
CA PRO A 98 3.69 -28.63 -12.14
C PRO A 98 2.27 -28.43 -12.65
#